data_AF-A0A5K0YQD7-F1
#
_entry.id   AF-A0A5K0YQD7-F1
#
_cell.length_a   1.000
_cell.length_b   1.000
_cell.length_c   1.000
_cell.angle_alpha   90.00
_cell.angle_beta   90.00
_cell.angle_gamma   90.00
#
_symmetry.space_group_name_H-M   'P 1'
#
loop_
_entity.id
_entity.type
_entity.pdbx_description
1 polymer ?
#
loop_
_entity_poly.entity_id
_entity_poly.type
_entity_poly.pdbx_seq_one_letter_code
_entity_poly.pdbx_strand_id
1 'polypeptide(L)' 'GSAVMAPHSRFNLAVKAIRDIGIPRKTVKPVLSKLLERYNDNWALIKKESYRALADATFE' A
#
# COMPACT_ATOMS: atom_id res chain seq x y z
N GLY A 1 -22.65 1.66 -10.34
CA GLY A 1 -21.47 1.10 -9.64
C GLY A 1 -20.38 2.14 -9.61
N SER A 2 -19.95 2.57 -8.43
CA SER A 2 -18.73 3.36 -8.22
C SER A 2 -18.50 3.49 -6.72
N ALA A 3 -18.08 2.40 -6.07
CA ALA A 3 -17.52 2.47 -4.74
C ALA A 3 -16.11 3.06 -4.85
N VAL A 4 -16.02 4.39 -4.99
CA VAL A 4 -14.79 5.13 -4.73
C VAL A 4 -14.52 5.04 -3.23
N MET A 5 -14.03 3.88 -2.79
CA MET A 5 -13.61 3.64 -1.42
C MET A 5 -12.64 4.75 -1.03
N ALA A 6 -13.00 5.57 -0.05
CA ALA A 6 -12.25 6.74 0.34
C ALA A 6 -10.76 6.38 0.60
N PRO A 7 -9.78 7.22 0.20
CA PRO A 7 -8.35 6.92 0.27
C PRO A 7 -7.87 6.46 1.66
N HIS A 8 -8.47 7.00 2.74
CA HIS A 8 -8.21 6.55 4.11
C HIS A 8 -8.54 5.07 4.36
N SER A 9 -9.59 4.54 3.72
CA SER A 9 -9.96 3.12 3.84
C SER A 9 -8.96 2.20 3.16
N ARG A 10 -8.39 2.63 2.02
CA ARG A 10 -7.40 1.84 1.26
C ARG A 10 -6.07 1.72 1.99
N PHE A 11 -5.64 2.81 2.63
CA PHE A 11 -4.44 2.80 3.46
C PHE A 11 -4.54 1.78 4.60
N ASN A 12 -5.65 1.80 5.34
CA ASN A 12 -5.88 0.85 6.43
C ASN A 12 -5.98 -0.61 5.94
N LEU A 13 -6.58 -0.84 4.76
CA LEU A 13 -6.64 -2.18 4.16
C LEU A 13 -5.27 -2.70 3.75
N ALA A 14 -4.45 -1.87 3.10
CA ALA A 14 -3.08 -2.23 2.74
C ALA A 14 -2.26 -2.54 3.99
N VAL A 15 -2.28 -1.66 4.99
CA VAL A 15 -1.63 -1.87 6.28
C VAL A 15 -2.11 -3.14 6.98
N LYS A 16 -3.41 -3.45 6.92
CA LYS A 16 -3.96 -4.67 7.53
C LYS A 16 -3.48 -5.92 6.80
N ALA A 17 -3.53 -5.95 5.46
CA ALA A 17 -3.06 -7.07 4.65
C ALA A 17 -1.57 -7.34 4.87
N ILE A 18 -0.77 -6.28 5.00
CA ILE A 18 0.66 -6.41 5.20
C ILE A 18 1.01 -6.84 6.64
N ARG A 19 0.19 -6.44 7.63
CA ARG A 19 0.30 -6.96 8.99
C ARG A 19 -0.05 -8.45 9.05
N ASP A 20 -0.99 -8.91 8.23
CA ASP A 20 -1.42 -10.30 8.15
C ASP A 20 -0.28 -11.23 7.69
N ILE A 21 0.58 -10.74 6.78
CA ILE A 21 1.80 -11.43 6.33
C ILE A 21 3.02 -11.25 7.27
N GLY A 22 2.83 -10.66 8.44
CA GLY A 22 3.88 -10.52 9.46
C GLY A 22 4.75 -9.26 9.37
N ILE A 23 4.45 -8.34 8.44
CA ILE A 23 5.23 -7.10 8.29
C ILE A 23 4.64 -6.00 9.17
N PRO A 24 5.45 -5.35 10.02
CA PRO A 24 4.95 -4.37 10.95
C PRO A 24 4.56 -3.06 10.23
N ARG A 25 3.45 -2.47 10.67
CA ARG A 25 2.88 -1.21 10.12
C ARG A 25 3.87 -0.03 10.06
N LYS A 26 4.87 -0.01 10.95
CA LYS A 26 5.96 0.99 10.96
C LYS A 26 6.83 0.94 9.70
N THR A 27 6.97 -0.23 9.07
CA THR A 27 7.67 -0.42 7.80
C THR A 27 6.78 -0.05 6.62
N VAL A 28 5.50 -0.40 6.68
CA VAL A 28 4.52 -0.12 5.61
C VAL A 28 4.24 1.36 5.44
N LYS A 29 4.10 2.10 6.54
CA LYS A 29 3.75 3.52 6.52
C LYS A 29 4.63 4.35 5.57
N PRO A 30 5.96 4.34 5.70
CA PRO A 30 6.83 5.11 4.81
C PRO A 30 6.83 4.56 3.37
N VAL A 31 6.75 3.25 3.17
CA VAL A 31 6.73 2.64 1.83
C VAL A 31 5.46 3.05 1.07
N LEU A 32 4.30 2.95 1.72
CA LEU A 32 3.02 3.30 1.13
C LEU A 32 2.90 4.81 0.87
N SER A 33 3.47 5.64 1.74
CA SER A 33 3.54 7.09 1.51
C SER A 33 4.37 7.44 0.27
N LYS A 34 5.55 6.83 0.11
CA LYS A 34 6.40 7.02 -1.08
C LYS A 34 5.71 6.56 -2.37
N LEU A 35 4.95 5.46 -2.32
CA LEU A 35 4.17 4.98 -3.45
C LEU A 35 3.03 5.95 -3.79
N LEU A 36 2.32 6.48 -2.79
CA LEU A 36 1.26 7.46 -3.00
C LEU A 36 1.79 8.74 -3.64
N GLU A 37 2.95 9.22 -3.21
CA GLU A 37 3.62 10.36 -3.84
C GLU A 37 4.04 10.05 -5.28
N ARG A 38 4.67 8.88 -5.52
CA ARG A 38 5.14 8.50 -6.86
C ARG A 38 4.01 8.36 -7.87
N TYR A 39 2.87 7.82 -7.44
CA TYR A 39 1.72 7.56 -8.30
C TYR A 39 0.61 8.62 -8.15
N ASN A 40 0.85 9.72 -7.44
CA ASN A 40 -0.12 10.80 -7.21
C ASN A 40 -1.50 10.28 -6.73
N ASP A 41 -1.51 9.51 -5.64
CA ASP A 41 -2.69 8.84 -5.09
C ASP A 41 -3.38 7.85 -6.04
N ASN A 42 -2.72 7.43 -7.13
CA ASN A 42 -3.27 6.47 -8.08
C ASN A 42 -3.18 5.03 -7.55
N TRP A 43 -4.18 4.68 -6.75
CA TRP A 43 -4.36 3.35 -6.16
C TRP A 43 -4.45 2.21 -7.17
N ALA A 44 -4.81 2.47 -8.44
CA ALA A 44 -4.87 1.44 -9.47
C ALA A 44 -3.46 0.98 -9.89
N LEU A 45 -2.53 1.92 -10.03
CA LEU A 45 -1.12 1.63 -10.29
C LEU A 45 -0.46 1.01 -9.05
N ILE A 46 -0.77 1.57 -7.88
CA ILE A 46 -0.29 1.06 -6.60
C ILE A 46 -0.78 -0.36 -6.35
N LYS A 47 -2.02 -0.76 -6.70
CA LYS A 47 -2.46 -2.17 -6.55
C LYS A 47 -1.68 -3.13 -7.43
N LYS A 48 -1.36 -2.73 -8.67
CA LYS A 48 -0.66 -3.58 -9.63
C LYS A 48 0.81 -3.75 -9.26
N GLU A 49 1.44 -2.70 -8.72
CA GLU A 49 2.85 -2.75 -8.32
C GLU A 49 3.09 -3.04 -6.84
N SER A 50 2.23 -2.62 -5.90
CA SER A 50 2.50 -2.71 -4.45
C SER A 50 2.75 -4.10 -3.95
N TYR A 51 2.05 -5.13 -4.42
CA TYR A 51 2.32 -6.49 -3.92
C TYR A 51 3.73 -6.95 -4.27
N ARG A 52 4.26 -6.50 -5.42
CA ARG A 52 5.61 -6.81 -5.88
C ARG A 52 6.64 -5.87 -5.26
N ALA A 53 6.36 -4.57 -5.21
CA ALA A 53 7.22 -3.55 -4.63
C ALA A 53 7.32 -3.64 -3.10
N LEU A 54 6.27 -4.11 -2.41
CA LEU A 54 6.31 -4.41 -0.97
C LEU A 54 7.12 -5.66 -0.69
N ALA A 55 7.00 -6.70 -1.54
CA ALA A 55 7.87 -7.86 -1.44
C ALA A 55 9.33 -7.43 -1.62
N ASP A 56 9.64 -6.72 -2.70
CA ASP A 56 10.98 -6.20 -3.00
C ASP A 56 11.55 -5.34 -1.86
N ALA A 57 10.78 -4.36 -1.38
CA ALA A 57 11.18 -3.46 -0.29
C ALA A 57 11.25 -4.13 1.10
N THR A 58 10.85 -5.39 1.23
CA THR A 58 10.99 -6.17 2.48
C THR A 58 12.21 -7.10 2.45
N PHE A 59 12.76 -7.39 1.26
CA PHE A 59 13.91 -8.28 1.10
C PHE A 59 15.26 -7.54 0.92
N GLU A 60 15.27 -6.20 0.95
CA GLU A 60 16.48 -5.35 0.92
C GLU A 60 16.88 -4.81 2.30
#